data_AF-L0S205-F1
#
_entry.id   AF-L0S205-F1
#
_cell.length_a   1.000
_cell.length_b   1.000
_cell.length_c   1.000
_cell.angle_alpha   90.00
_cell.angle_beta   90.00
_cell.angle_gamma   90.00
#
_symmetry.space_group_name_H-M   'P 1'
#
loop_
_entity.id
_entity.type
_entity.pdbx_description
1 polymer ?
#
loop_
_entity_poly.entity_id
_entity_poly.type
_entity_poly.pdbx_seq_one_letter_code
_entity_poly.pdbx_strand_id
1 'polypeptide(L)' 'MNQTQNKNIAGTNIDKDILNDMLMTEKYVSGTYETAVMEAANETVRDTLRQIQDEEQQHAKMIFDAMNQRGWYTPQ' A
#
# COMPACT_ATOMS: atom_id res chain seq x y z
N MET A 1 18.59 -36.78 0.57
CA MET A 1 19.46 -35.60 0.50
C MET A 1 18.58 -34.38 0.29
N ASN A 2 18.24 -33.66 1.37
CA ASN A 2 17.57 -32.37 1.28
C ASN A 2 18.64 -31.29 1.37
N GLN A 3 18.94 -30.63 0.25
CA GLN A 3 19.67 -29.37 0.27
C GLN A 3 18.67 -28.30 0.72
N THR A 4 18.78 -27.90 1.99
CA THR A 4 18.07 -26.79 2.57
C THR A 4 18.41 -25.51 1.80
N GLN A 5 17.40 -24.91 1.19
CA GLN A 5 17.49 -23.62 0.49
C GLN A 5 18.07 -22.57 1.43
N ASN A 6 19.28 -22.10 1.15
CA ASN A 6 19.84 -20.90 1.76
C ASN A 6 19.16 -19.69 1.09
N LYS A 7 17.92 -19.39 1.48
CA LYS A 7 17.22 -18.17 1.05
C LYS A 7 17.95 -16.96 1.64
N ASN A 8 18.26 -15.97 0.81
CA ASN A 8 18.84 -14.70 1.23
C ASN A 8 17.92 -13.98 2.25
N ILE A 9 18.10 -14.26 3.54
CA ILE A 9 17.26 -13.77 4.64
C ILE A 9 17.36 -12.24 4.76
N ALA A 10 18.55 -11.68 4.55
CA ALA A 10 18.79 -10.23 4.62
C ALA A 10 18.00 -9.45 3.57
N GLY A 11 17.99 -9.90 2.31
CA GLY A 11 17.21 -9.26 1.24
C GLY A 11 15.70 -9.40 1.44
N THR A 12 15.27 -10.56 1.95
CA THR A 12 13.85 -10.82 2.25
C THR A 12 13.29 -9.85 3.31
N ASN A 13 14.09 -9.51 4.33
CA ASN A 13 13.68 -8.55 5.35
C ASN A 13 13.61 -7.12 4.81
N ILE A 14 14.58 -6.72 3.98
CA ILE A 14 14.59 -5.39 3.34
C ILE A 14 13.35 -5.23 2.44
N ASP A 15 13.02 -6.23 1.62
CA ASP A 15 11.83 -6.19 0.76
C ASP A 15 10.54 -6.07 1.59
N LYS A 16 10.46 -6.77 2.72
CA LYS A 16 9.32 -6.70 3.64
C LYS A 16 9.18 -5.32 4.26
N ASP A 17 10.28 -4.69 4.67
CA ASP A 17 10.27 -3.37 5.29
C ASP A 17 9.88 -2.30 4.25
N ILE A 18 10.44 -2.36 3.04
CA ILE A 18 10.06 -1.47 1.92
C ILE A 18 8.56 -1.56 1.63
N LEU A 19 8.00 -2.77 1.51
CA LEU A 19 6.57 -2.91 1.23
C LEU A 19 5.68 -2.44 2.39
N ASN A 20 6.12 -2.60 3.64
CA ASN A 20 5.42 -2.03 4.79
C ASN A 20 5.41 -0.50 4.71
N ASP A 21 6.56 0.13 4.47
CA ASP A 21 6.70 1.59 4.37
C ASP A 21 5.85 2.15 3.23
N MET A 22 5.85 1.48 2.07
CA MET A 22 4.98 1.83 0.96
C MET A 22 3.51 1.74 1.37
N LEU A 23 3.07 0.61 1.94
CA LEU A 23 1.67 0.43 2.34
C LEU A 23 1.20 1.44 3.40
N MET A 24 2.07 1.78 4.35
CA MET A 24 1.79 2.82 5.36
C MET A 24 1.67 4.20 4.71
N THR A 25 2.55 4.51 3.75
CA THR A 25 2.52 5.77 2.99
C THR A 25 1.22 5.89 2.19
N GLU A 26 0.84 4.84 1.45
CA GLU A 26 -0.42 4.83 0.69
C GLU A 26 -1.63 5.08 1.58
N LYS A 27 -1.70 4.40 2.74
CA LYS A 27 -2.78 4.61 3.71
C LYS A 27 -2.82 6.05 4.24
N TYR A 28 -1.66 6.63 4.53
CA TYR A 28 -1.56 8.00 5.04
C TYR A 28 -2.02 9.02 3.99
N VAL A 29 -1.52 8.91 2.76
CA VAL A 29 -1.89 9.80 1.65
C VAL A 29 -3.37 9.64 1.30
N SER A 30 -3.88 8.41 1.23
CA SER A 30 -5.29 8.13 0.97
C SER A 30 -6.22 8.73 2.03
N GLY A 31 -5.84 8.72 3.31
CA GLY A 31 -6.61 9.43 4.35
C GLY A 31 -6.67 10.94 4.15
N THR A 32 -5.60 11.53 3.59
CA THR A 32 -5.55 12.96 3.26
C THR A 32 -6.48 13.27 2.08
N TYR A 33 -6.45 12.45 1.03
CA TYR A 33 -7.37 12.60 -0.10
C TYR A 33 -8.82 12.40 0.29
N GLU A 34 -9.14 11.45 1.17
CA GLU A 34 -10.50 11.26 1.69
C GLU A 34 -11.06 12.56 2.31
N THR A 35 -10.27 13.18 3.19
CA THR A 35 -10.64 14.46 3.82
C THR A 35 -10.82 15.56 2.76
N ALA A 36 -9.88 15.66 1.82
CA ALA A 36 -9.93 16.66 0.75
C ALA A 36 -11.14 16.48 -0.17
N VAL A 37 -11.50 15.25 -0.51
CA VAL A 37 -12.71 14.92 -1.29
C VAL A 37 -13.96 15.36 -0.54
N MET A 38 -14.06 15.09 0.77
CA MET A 38 -15.23 15.47 1.56
C MET A 38 -15.41 17.00 1.58
N GLU A 39 -14.31 17.75 1.74
CA GLU A 39 -14.32 19.19 1.96
C GLU A 39 -14.20 20.04 0.67
N ALA A 40 -13.96 19.42 -0.50
CA ALA A 40 -13.81 20.14 -1.76
C ALA A 40 -15.10 20.88 -2.18
N ALA A 41 -15.06 22.22 -2.20
CA ALA A 41 -16.20 23.05 -2.60
C ALA A 41 -16.44 23.09 -4.13
N ASN A 42 -15.45 22.72 -4.94
CA ASN A 42 -15.54 22.71 -6.39
C ASN A 42 -15.67 21.26 -6.90
N GLU A 43 -16.71 20.97 -7.69
CA GLU A 43 -17.00 19.62 -8.18
C GLU A 43 -15.89 19.05 -9.07
N THR A 44 -15.29 19.85 -9.97
CA THR A 44 -14.19 19.38 -10.83
C THR A 44 -12.96 18.99 -10.00
N VAL A 45 -12.65 19.76 -8.96
CA VAL A 45 -11.57 19.43 -8.03
C VAL A 45 -11.92 18.17 -7.23
N ARG A 46 -13.16 18.07 -6.73
CA ARG A 46 -13.66 16.88 -6.01
C ARG A 46 -13.53 15.63 -6.86
N ASP A 47 -13.96 15.66 -8.12
CA ASP A 47 -13.89 14.52 -9.03
C ASP A 47 -12.44 14.13 -9.35
N THR A 48 -11.55 15.11 -9.51
CA THR A 48 -10.12 14.85 -9.71
C THR A 48 -9.51 14.17 -8.47
N LEU A 49 -9.81 14.67 -7.27
CA LEU A 49 -9.33 14.07 -6.02
C LEU A 49 -9.91 12.67 -5.80
N ARG A 50 -11.16 12.43 -6.20
CA ARG A 50 -11.77 11.08 -6.16
C ARG A 50 -11.05 10.10 -7.07
N GLN A 51 -10.70 10.52 -8.30
CA GLN A 51 -9.94 9.67 -9.20
C GLN A 51 -8.58 9.30 -8.58
N ILE A 52 -7.87 10.28 -8.01
CA ILE A 52 -6.58 10.03 -7.36
C ILE A 52 -6.78 9.09 -6.16
N GLN A 53 -7.81 9.32 -5.33
CA GLN A 53 -8.13 8.45 -4.20
C GLN A 53 -8.37 7.00 -4.63
N ASP A 54 -9.10 6.78 -5.74
CA ASP A 54 -9.32 5.44 -6.29
C ASP A 54 -8.00 4.80 -6.75
N GLU A 55 -7.09 5.57 -7.34
CA GLU A 55 -5.75 5.12 -7.75
C GLU A 55 -4.90 4.72 -6.52
N GLU A 56 -4.84 5.53 -5.46
CA GLU A 56 -4.07 5.20 -4.25
C GLU A 56 -4.64 3.99 -3.50
N GLN A 57 -5.97 3.83 -3.46
CA GLN A 57 -6.59 2.63 -2.88
C GLN A 57 -6.22 1.37 -3.68
N GLN A 58 -6.13 1.47 -5.01
CA GLN A 58 -5.69 0.37 -5.85
C GLN A 58 -4.19 0.06 -5.65
N HIS A 59 -3.33 1.08 -5.51
CA HIS A 59 -1.91 0.89 -5.15
C HIS A 59 -1.77 0.17 -3.80
N ALA A 60 -2.48 0.63 -2.77
CA ALA A 60 -2.51 0.00 -1.46
C ALA A 60 -2.95 -1.47 -1.54
N LYS A 61 -3.98 -1.77 -2.35
CA LYS A 61 -4.46 -3.15 -2.56
C LYS A 61 -3.39 -4.03 -3.21
N MET A 62 -2.69 -3.53 -4.22
CA MET A 62 -1.62 -4.27 -4.90
C MET A 62 -0.47 -4.61 -3.94
N ILE A 63 -0.05 -3.65 -3.11
CA ILE A 63 0.99 -3.85 -2.10
C ILE A 63 0.52 -4.84 -1.03
N PHE A 64 -0.69 -4.65 -0.52
CA PHE A 64 -1.30 -5.57 0.45
C PHE A 64 -1.34 -7.01 -0.07
N ASP A 65 -1.80 -7.22 -1.31
CA ASP A 65 -1.86 -8.56 -1.91
C ASP A 65 -0.48 -9.18 -2.03
N ALA A 66 0.52 -8.40 -2.47
CA ALA A 66 1.90 -8.86 -2.57
C ALA A 66 2.44 -9.29 -1.21
N MET A 67 2.18 -8.54 -0.14
CA MET A 67 2.62 -8.89 1.21
C MET A 67 1.84 -10.07 1.79
N ASN A 68 0.53 -10.12 1.57
CA ASN A 68 -0.35 -11.18 2.08
C ASN A 68 0.00 -12.54 1.46
N GLN A 69 0.26 -12.59 0.14
CA GLN A 69 0.73 -13.81 -0.54
C GLN A 69 2.05 -14.35 0.03
N ARG A 70 2.88 -13.49 0.62
CA ARG A 70 4.17 -13.84 1.24
C ARG A 70 4.06 -14.11 2.74
N GLY A 71 2.87 -13.94 3.33
CA GLY A 71 2.66 -14.03 4.78
C GLY A 71 3.36 -12.91 5.56
N TRP A 72 3.60 -11.77 4.93
CA TRP A 72 4.35 -10.65 5.50
C TRP A 72 3.49 -9.61 6.21
N TYR A 73 2.17 -9.69 6.05
CA TYR A 73 1.25 -8.71 6.58
C TYR A 73 0.14 -9.37 7.38
N THR A 74 -0.21 -8.74 8.51
CA THR A 74 -1.38 -9.09 9.32
C THR A 74 -2.33 -7.90 9.25
N PRO A 75 -3.55 -8.07 8.69
CA PRO A 75 -4.57 -7.04 8.71
C PRO A 75 -4.85 -6.55 10.13
N GLN A 76 -5.06 -5.24 10.26
CA GLN A 76 -5.46 -4.59 11.52
C GLN A 76 -6.94 -4.24 11.46
#